data_AF-A0A1E7N217-F1
#
_entry.id   AF-A0A1E7N217-F1
#
_cell.length_a   1.000
_cell.length_b   1.000
_cell.length_c   1.000
_cell.angle_alpha   90.00
_cell.angle_beta   90.00
_cell.angle_gamma   90.00
#
_symmetry.space_group_name_H-M   'P 1'
#
loop_
_entity.id
_entity.type
_entity.pdbx_description
1 polymer ?
#
loop_
_entity_poly.entity_id
_entity_poly.type
_entity_poly.pdbx_seq_one_letter_code
_entity_poly.pdbx_strand_id
1 'polypeptide(L)' 'MIGELTGDRQAAYECAEQAVAPYRPQEPAWFLNTVAVAPEIQGRGLGGAVLIPGIEEAERTGYPAFLETP' A
#
# COMPACT_ATOMS: atom_id res chain seq x y z
N MET A 1 -11.49 9.78 3.20
CA MET A 1 -10.54 9.50 2.09
C MET A 1 -9.12 9.43 2.67
N ILE A 2 -8.14 8.81 2.01
CA ILE A 2 -6.76 8.67 2.56
C ILE A 2 -6.17 10.01 3.00
N GLY A 3 -6.53 11.13 2.36
CA GLY A 3 -6.06 12.47 2.76
C GLY A 3 -6.46 12.92 4.18
N GLU A 4 -7.44 12.28 4.84
CA GLU A 4 -7.73 12.55 6.25
C GLU A 4 -6.77 11.79 7.20
N LEU A 5 -6.15 10.70 6.72
CA LEU A 5 -5.23 9.85 7.49
C LEU A 5 -3.78 10.35 7.46
N THR A 6 -3.43 11.18 6.49
CA THR A 6 -2.07 11.73 6.30
C THR A 6 -1.76 12.91 7.24
N GLY A 7 -2.79 13.55 7.81
CA GLY A 7 -2.65 14.61 8.80
C GLY A 7 -1.76 15.76 8.31
N ASP A 8 -0.73 16.08 9.10
CA ASP A 8 0.24 17.15 8.82
C ASP A 8 1.11 16.89 7.58
N ARG A 9 1.16 15.65 7.10
CA ARG A 9 1.99 15.23 5.95
C ARG A 9 1.27 15.31 4.62
N GLN A 10 0.03 15.82 4.56
CA GLN A 10 -0.76 15.81 3.33
C GLN A 10 -0.02 16.36 2.11
N ALA A 11 0.68 17.51 2.24
CA ALA A 11 1.43 18.08 1.13
C ALA A 11 2.61 17.20 0.68
N ALA A 12 3.30 16.56 1.62
CA ALA A 12 4.39 15.63 1.30
C ALA A 12 3.86 14.37 0.62
N TYR A 13 2.74 13.84 1.11
CA TYR A 13 2.04 12.71 0.50
C TYR A 13 1.62 13.02 -0.94
N GLU A 14 0.97 14.16 -1.20
CA GLU A 14 0.56 14.57 -2.54
C GLU A 14 1.75 14.73 -3.50
N CYS A 15 2.87 15.30 -3.02
CA CYS A 15 4.08 15.43 -3.82
C CYS A 15 4.65 14.05 -4.21
N ALA A 16 4.69 13.11 -3.26
CA ALA A 16 5.20 11.78 -3.51
C ALA A 16 4.28 10.99 -4.46
N GLU A 17 2.95 11.05 -4.27
CA GLU A 17 1.95 10.47 -5.19
C GLU A 17 2.15 10.95 -6.64
N GLN A 18 2.41 12.24 -6.84
CA GLN A 18 2.68 12.79 -8.17
C GLN A 18 4.01 12.30 -8.74
N ALA A 19 5.04 12.16 -7.91
CA ALA A 19 6.36 11.71 -8.34
C ALA A 19 6.36 10.23 -8.76
N VAL A 20 5.59 9.39 -8.09
CA VAL A 20 5.54 7.93 -8.36
C VAL A 20 4.53 7.56 -9.44
N ALA A 21 3.50 8.38 -9.68
CA ALA A 21 2.44 8.11 -10.65
C ALA A 21 2.92 7.63 -12.04
N PRO A 22 4.00 8.18 -12.65
CA PRO A 22 4.49 7.72 -13.95
C PRO A 22 5.08 6.30 -13.95
N TYR A 23 5.47 5.78 -12.78
CA TYR A 23 6.12 4.47 -12.63
C TYR A 23 5.15 3.35 -12.25
N ARG A 24 3.88 3.67 -12.03
CA ARG A 24 2.86 2.68 -11.68
C ARG A 24 2.63 1.71 -12.84
N PRO A 25 2.32 0.44 -12.54
CA PRO A 25 2.01 -0.55 -13.56
C PRO A 25 0.83 -0.09 -14.43
N GLN A 26 1.02 -0.19 -15.75
CA GLN A 26 -0.01 0.12 -16.75
C GLN A 26 -0.89 -1.10 -17.08
N GLU A 27 -0.44 -2.28 -16.66
CA GLU A 27 -1.18 -3.54 -16.75
C GLU A 27 -1.93 -3.82 -15.45
N PRO A 28 -2.99 -4.65 -15.47
CA PRO A 28 -3.74 -5.00 -14.26
C PRO A 28 -2.82 -5.61 -13.19
N ALA A 29 -2.87 -5.03 -11.99
CA ALA A 29 -2.07 -5.44 -10.85
C ALA A 29 -2.86 -5.29 -9.55
N TRP A 30 -2.53 -6.09 -8.55
CA TRP A 30 -2.98 -5.87 -7.18
C TRP A 30 -2.08 -4.83 -6.54
N PHE A 31 -2.64 -3.67 -6.20
CA PHE A 31 -1.86 -2.56 -5.67
C PHE A 31 -2.14 -2.35 -4.18
N LEU A 32 -1.12 -2.47 -3.35
CA LEU A 32 -1.20 -2.11 -1.94
C LEU A 32 -1.04 -0.59 -1.79
N ASN A 33 -2.15 0.09 -1.47
CA ASN A 33 -2.12 1.53 -1.25
C ASN A 33 -1.53 1.91 0.11
N THR A 34 -2.12 1.44 1.21
CA THR A 34 -1.62 1.74 2.57
C THR A 34 -1.95 0.58 3.51
N VAL A 35 -1.00 0.22 4.36
CA VAL A 35 -1.20 -0.66 5.51
C VAL A 35 -0.47 -0.08 6.70
N ALA A 36 -1.09 -0.14 7.87
CA ALA A 36 -0.50 0.32 9.11
C ALA A 36 -0.92 -0.59 10.26
N VAL A 37 -0.05 -0.69 11.26
CA VAL A 37 -0.33 -1.34 12.54
C VAL A 37 -0.12 -0.30 13.63
N ALA A 38 -1.08 -0.17 14.53
CA ALA A 38 -0.98 0.78 15.64
C ALA A 38 0.31 0.54 16.45
N PRO A 39 1.09 1.59 16.78
CA PRO A 39 2.42 1.46 17.37
C PRO A 39 2.50 0.50 18.57
N GLU A 40 1.51 0.55 19.45
CA GLU A 40 1.40 -0.25 20.67
C GLU A 40 1.29 -1.77 20.46
N ILE A 41 0.98 -2.21 19.24
CA ILE A 41 0.79 -3.62 18.88
C ILE A 41 1.64 -4.07 17.70
N GLN A 42 2.64 -3.27 17.31
CA GLN A 42 3.63 -3.65 16.30
C GLN A 42 4.52 -4.83 16.76
N GLY A 43 5.22 -5.47 15.81
CA GLY A 43 6.10 -6.62 16.09
C GLY A 43 5.37 -7.95 16.31
N ARG A 44 4.04 -7.98 16.14
CA ARG A 44 3.19 -9.17 16.36
C ARG A 44 2.76 -9.90 15.07
N GLY A 45 3.32 -9.52 13.92
CA GLY A 45 2.97 -10.13 12.62
C GLY A 45 1.62 -9.71 12.04
N LEU A 46 0.92 -8.73 12.64
CA LEU A 46 -0.43 -8.31 12.21
C LEU A 46 -0.49 -7.76 10.79
N GLY A 47 0.52 -6.96 10.39
CA GLY A 47 0.59 -6.45 9.01
C GLY A 47 0.71 -7.60 7.99
N GLY A 48 1.54 -8.60 8.29
CA GLY A 48 1.64 -9.80 7.46
C GLY A 48 0.33 -10.57 7.40
N ALA A 49 -0.33 -10.77 8.54
CA ALA A 49 -1.63 -11.46 8.59
C ALA A 49 -2.72 -10.79 7.75
N VAL A 50 -2.69 -9.46 7.61
CA VAL A 50 -3.60 -8.71 6.73
C VAL A 50 -3.20 -8.84 5.25
N LEU A 51 -1.90 -8.83 4.95
CA LEU A 51 -1.41 -8.84 3.56
C LEU A 51 -1.46 -10.23 2.91
N ILE A 52 -1.18 -11.30 3.66
CA ILE A 52 -1.05 -12.67 3.12
C ILE A 52 -2.26 -13.08 2.27
N PRO A 53 -3.53 -12.92 2.70
CA PRO A 53 -4.68 -13.33 1.88
C PRO A 53 -4.75 -12.60 0.54
N GLY A 54 -4.38 -11.32 0.49
CA GLY A 54 -4.36 -10.54 -0.75
C GLY A 54 -3.24 -10.98 -1.70
N ILE A 55 -2.09 -11.36 -1.15
CA ILE A 55 -0.96 -11.89 -1.94
C ILE A 55 -1.32 -13.27 -2.52
N GLU A 56 -1.91 -14.15 -1.71
CA GLU A 56 -2.38 -15.47 -2.15
C GLU A 56 -3.43 -15.36 -3.27
N GLU A 57 -4.33 -14.38 -3.19
CA GLU A 57 -5.33 -14.14 -4.23
C GLU A 57 -4.71 -13.56 -5.51
N ALA A 58 -3.72 -12.67 -5.40
CA ALA A 58 -2.97 -12.17 -6.55
C ALA A 58 -2.25 -13.32 -7.28
N GLU A 59 -1.61 -14.21 -6.53
CA GLU A 59 -0.98 -15.43 -7.07
C GLU A 59 -2.00 -16.35 -7.74
N ARG A 60 -3.14 -16.63 -7.08
CA ARG A 60 -4.21 -17.48 -7.61
C ARG A 60 -4.79 -16.95 -8.91
N THR A 61 -4.88 -15.63 -9.05
CA THR A 61 -5.45 -14.95 -10.23
C THR A 61 -4.41 -14.66 -11.32
N GLY A 62 -3.13 -14.91 -11.05
CA GLY A 62 -2.04 -14.71 -12.01
C GLY A 62 -1.71 -13.23 -12.27
N TYR A 63 -2.09 -12.33 -11.35
CA TYR A 63 -1.78 -10.91 -11.46
C TYR A 63 -0.59 -10.54 -10.56
N PRO A 64 0.29 -9.62 -10.99
CA PRO A 64 1.38 -9.14 -10.15
C PRO A 64 0.83 -8.36 -8.94
N ALA A 65 1.49 -8.53 -7.80
CA ALA A 65 1.28 -7.69 -6.62
C ALA A 65 2.35 -6.58 -6.60
N PHE A 66 1.92 -5.33 -6.39
CA PHE A 66 2.77 -4.15 -6.43
C PHE A 66 2.50 -3.25 -5.22
N LEU A 67 3.54 -2.56 -4.76
CA LEU A 67 3.45 -1.47 -3.78
C LEU A 67 4.48 -0.41 -4.12
N GLU A 68 4.25 0.81 -3.65
CA GLU A 68 5.25 1.87 -3.62
C GLU A 68 5.45 2.36 -2.20
N THR A 69 6.66 2.82 -1.90
CA THR A 69 7.00 3.49 -0.63
C THR A 69 7.37 4.94 -0.94
N PRO A 70 6.38 5.84 -1.00
CA PRO A 70 6.60 7.26 -1.25
C PRO A 70 7.34 7.96 -0.11
#